data_AF-A0A8X6JP64-F1
#
_entry.id   AF-A0A8X6JP64-F1
#
_cell.length_a   1.000
_cell.length_b   1.000
_cell.length_c   1.000
_cell.angle_alpha   90.00
_cell.angle_beta   90.00
_cell.angle_gamma   90.00
#
_symmetry.space_group_name_H-M   'P 1'
#
loop_
_entity.id
_entity.type
_entity.pdbx_description
1 polymer ?
#
loop_
_entity_poly.entity_id
_entity_poly.type
_entity_poly.pdbx_seq_one_letter_code
_entity_poly.pdbx_strand_id
1 'polypeptide(L)'
;MVMVSNTAYNGDFSNNPFNFKHYDFSYLCLLDGNRMIRSKPYQPKFDTSNSYSRCYMSLFTDLGRYHKDQDINISYSEYKDEYTLYAIDLAPNLSADGMHDSIYEIRIWLWIFALVRH
;
A
#
# COMPACT_ATOMS: atom_id res chain seq x y z
N MET A 1 -3.66 2.14 -1.45
CA MET A 1 -2.75 3.19 -1.97
C MET A 1 -1.94 2.62 -3.11
N VAL A 2 -1.78 3.40 -4.18
CA VAL A 2 -0.96 3.08 -5.36
C VAL A 2 -0.25 4.34 -5.82
N MET A 3 0.85 4.20 -6.53
CA MET A 3 1.54 5.30 -7.20
C MET A 3 1.61 5.03 -8.69
N VAL A 4 1.39 6.07 -9.48
CA VAL A 4 1.30 6.00 -10.94
C VAL A 4 2.02 7.21 -11.56
N SER A 5 2.50 7.08 -12.79
CA SER A 5 3.18 8.19 -13.46
C SER A 5 2.20 9.32 -13.76
N ASN A 6 2.70 10.56 -13.78
CA ASN A 6 1.87 11.71 -14.13
C ASN A 6 1.28 11.60 -15.54
N THR A 7 1.98 10.98 -16.50
CA THR A 7 1.47 10.78 -17.87
C THR A 7 0.30 9.80 -17.89
N ALA A 8 0.41 8.67 -17.19
CA ALA A 8 -0.65 7.68 -17.07
C ALA A 8 -1.86 8.24 -16.29
N TYR A 9 -1.61 9.04 -15.23
CA TYR A 9 -2.66 9.75 -14.49
C TYR A 9 -3.43 10.75 -15.37
N ASN A 10 -2.72 11.50 -16.22
CA ASN A 10 -3.33 12.48 -17.13
C ASN A 10 -3.97 11.83 -18.38
N GLY A 11 -4.02 10.49 -18.47
CA GLY A 11 -4.76 9.78 -19.51
C GLY A 11 -4.04 9.68 -20.85
N ASP A 12 -2.70 9.61 -20.86
CA ASP A 12 -1.97 9.25 -22.07
C ASP A 12 -2.35 7.82 -22.52
N PHE A 13 -2.96 7.71 -23.70
CA PHE A 13 -3.41 6.45 -24.30
C PHE A 13 -2.28 5.44 -24.54
N SER A 14 -1.02 5.89 -24.57
CA SER A 14 0.15 5.04 -24.74
C SER A 14 0.58 4.35 -23.43
N ASN A 15 0.04 4.78 -22.29
CA ASN A 15 0.43 4.29 -20.96
C ASN A 15 -0.72 3.53 -20.30
N ASN A 16 -0.42 2.42 -19.63
CA ASN A 16 -1.40 1.68 -18.85
C ASN A 16 -1.60 2.37 -17.47
N PRO A 17 -2.79 2.87 -17.14
CA PRO A 17 -3.07 3.50 -15.85
C PRO A 17 -3.04 2.54 -14.65
N PHE A 18 -3.02 1.22 -14.90
CA PHE A 18 -2.90 0.17 -13.90
C PHE A 18 -1.45 -0.29 -13.65
N ASN A 19 -0.46 0.35 -14.28
CA ASN A 19 0.95 0.11 -13.98
C ASN A 19 1.35 0.89 -12.72
N PHE A 20 1.24 0.23 -11.57
CA PHE A 20 1.52 0.80 -10.27
C PHE A 20 2.98 0.54 -9.87
N LYS A 21 3.77 1.62 -9.78
CA LYS A 21 5.21 1.54 -9.54
C LYS A 21 5.56 1.88 -8.09
N HIS A 22 6.58 1.22 -7.56
CA HIS A 22 7.14 1.53 -6.25
C HIS A 22 8.02 2.78 -6.23
N TYR A 23 8.58 3.23 -7.35
CA TYR A 23 9.49 4.40 -7.40
C TYR A 23 10.64 4.36 -6.38
N ASP A 24 11.05 3.17 -5.96
CA ASP A 24 12.09 2.92 -4.96
C ASP A 24 11.97 3.72 -3.66
N PHE A 25 10.73 3.99 -3.21
CA PHE A 25 10.53 4.65 -1.92
C PHE A 25 11.10 3.78 -0.78
N SER A 26 11.72 4.41 0.22
CA SER A 26 12.40 3.69 1.30
C SER A 26 11.50 3.34 2.48
N TYR A 27 10.41 4.09 2.66
CA TYR A 27 9.54 4.00 3.83
C TYR A 27 8.09 4.35 3.52
N LEU A 28 7.15 3.58 4.07
CA LEU A 28 5.72 3.87 4.05
C LEU A 28 5.11 3.68 5.45
N CYS A 29 4.48 4.72 5.96
CA CYS A 29 3.70 4.69 7.20
C CYS A 29 2.42 5.51 7.03
N LEU A 30 1.37 5.10 7.73
CA LEU A 30 0.13 5.84 7.82
C LEU A 30 0.00 6.44 9.23
N LEU A 31 -0.23 7.74 9.28
CA LEU A 31 -0.37 8.51 10.52
C LEU A 31 -1.81 8.96 10.72
N ASP A 32 -2.26 8.87 11.96
CA ASP A 32 -3.49 9.47 12.47
C ASP A 32 -3.09 10.47 13.56
N GLY A 33 -2.95 11.74 13.17
CA GLY A 33 -2.29 12.78 13.97
C GLY A 33 -0.82 12.41 14.25
N ASN A 34 -0.49 12.20 15.52
CA ASN A 34 0.87 11.81 15.96
C ASN A 34 1.02 10.30 16.18
N ARG A 35 -0.02 9.50 15.88
CA ARG A 35 -0.02 8.06 16.07
C ARG A 35 0.21 7.34 14.75
N MET A 36 1.10 6.36 14.73
CA MET A 36 1.21 5.43 13.61
C MET A 36 0.12 4.38 13.69
N ILE A 37 -0.66 4.21 12.61
CA ILE A 37 -1.70 3.18 12.53
C ILE A 37 -1.08 1.77 12.55
N ARG A 38 0.15 1.61 12.04
CA ARG A 38 0.94 0.39 12.23
C ARG A 38 2.17 0.69 13.08
N SER A 39 2.37 -0.08 14.16
CA SER A 39 3.53 0.02 15.06
C SER A 39 4.87 -0.05 14.33
N LYS A 40 4.91 -0.79 13.21
CA LYS A 40 6.08 -0.89 12.35
C LYS A 40 5.75 -0.38 10.94
N PRO A 41 6.49 0.58 10.43
CA PRO A 41 6.35 1.04 9.06
C PRO A 41 6.85 0.02 8.04
N TYR A 42 6.41 0.13 6.80
CA TYR A 42 6.94 -0.65 5.68
C TYR A 42 8.24 -0.04 5.19
N GLN A 43 9.24 -0.90 4.98
CA GLN A 43 10.55 -0.54 4.43
C GLN A 43 10.91 -1.55 3.33
N PRO A 44 10.17 -1.56 2.21
CA PRO A 44 10.44 -2.53 1.15
C PRO A 44 11.79 -2.23 0.50
N LYS A 45 12.52 -3.29 0.14
CA LYS A 45 13.68 -3.20 -0.74
C LYS A 45 13.41 -4.00 -2.00
N PHE A 46 13.25 -3.29 -3.11
CA PHE A 46 13.02 -3.88 -4.43
C PHE A 46 14.32 -4.15 -5.19
N ASP A 47 15.47 -4.02 -4.54
CA ASP A 47 16.78 -4.36 -5.08
C ASP A 47 17.02 -5.90 -5.11
N THR A 48 18.28 -6.32 -5.23
CA THR A 48 18.68 -7.73 -5.21
C THR A 48 18.30 -8.46 -3.92
N SER A 49 18.07 -7.76 -2.81
CA SER A 49 17.63 -8.35 -1.55
C SER A 49 16.15 -8.77 -1.56
N ASN A 50 15.34 -8.24 -2.50
CA ASN A 50 13.91 -8.55 -2.67
C ASN A 50 13.13 -8.57 -1.33
N SER A 51 13.45 -7.64 -0.43
CA SER A 51 12.87 -7.55 0.91
C SER A 51 11.55 -6.76 0.89
N TYR A 52 10.52 -7.32 0.24
CA TYR A 52 9.17 -6.72 0.17
C TYR A 52 8.04 -7.70 0.52
N SER A 53 8.39 -8.89 1.02
CA SER A 53 7.44 -9.94 1.44
C SER A 53 6.40 -9.46 2.45
N ARG A 54 6.80 -8.62 3.40
CA ARG A 54 5.88 -8.02 4.38
C ARG A 54 4.82 -7.14 3.70
N CYS A 55 5.20 -6.37 2.68
CA CYS A 55 4.27 -5.51 1.94
C CYS A 55 3.29 -6.36 1.13
N TYR A 56 3.81 -7.37 0.42
CA TYR A 56 2.99 -8.30 -0.35
C TYR A 56 2.01 -9.08 0.53
N MET A 57 2.47 -9.65 1.65
CA MET A 57 1.63 -10.41 2.58
C MET A 57 0.55 -9.54 3.22
N SER A 58 0.88 -8.29 3.58
CA SER A 58 -0.07 -7.32 4.11
C SER A 58 -1.28 -7.14 3.22
N LEU A 59 -1.09 -7.25 1.89
CA LEU A 59 -2.18 -7.10 0.94
C LEU A 59 -3.31 -8.11 1.18
N PHE A 60 -2.94 -9.38 1.42
CA PHE A 60 -3.90 -10.44 1.66
C PHE A 60 -4.59 -10.26 3.01
N THR A 61 -3.84 -9.86 4.04
CA THR A 61 -4.38 -9.60 5.38
C THR A 61 -5.37 -8.44 5.36
N ASP A 62 -4.96 -7.30 4.79
CA ASP A 62 -5.76 -6.07 4.81
C ASP A 62 -6.94 -6.08 3.83
N LEU A 63 -6.90 -6.91 2.78
CA LEU A 63 -8.07 -7.17 1.92
C LEU A 63 -9.03 -8.22 2.53
N GLY A 64 -8.72 -8.76 3.71
CA GLY A 64 -9.50 -9.83 4.33
C GLY A 64 -9.53 -11.11 3.50
N ARG A 65 -8.50 -11.33 2.67
CA ARG A 65 -8.30 -12.48 1.77
C ARG A 65 -7.30 -13.51 2.32
N TYR A 66 -6.65 -13.18 3.42
CA TYR A 66 -5.78 -14.11 4.14
C TYR A 66 -6.59 -15.35 4.56
N HIS A 67 -6.16 -16.54 4.14
CA HIS A 67 -6.86 -17.83 4.29
C HIS A 67 -8.19 -18.03 3.55
N LYS A 68 -8.54 -17.14 2.60
CA LYS A 68 -9.61 -17.43 1.63
C LYS A 68 -8.94 -17.91 0.36
N ASP A 69 -9.54 -18.89 -0.34
CA ASP A 69 -9.12 -19.33 -1.68
C ASP A 69 -9.35 -18.25 -2.76
N GLN A 70 -9.18 -16.97 -2.40
CA GLN A 70 -9.33 -15.82 -3.24
C GLN A 70 -7.95 -15.21 -3.47
N ASP A 71 -7.38 -15.56 -4.61
CA ASP A 71 -6.19 -14.90 -5.12
C ASP A 71 -6.54 -13.45 -5.54
N ILE A 72 -5.55 -12.58 -5.46
CA ILE A 72 -5.55 -11.22 -6.03
C ILE A 72 -5.07 -11.23 -7.48
N ASN A 73 -4.66 -12.39 -8.00
CA ASN A 73 -4.12 -12.59 -9.35
C ASN A 73 -2.91 -11.68 -9.65
N ILE A 74 -2.05 -11.52 -8.64
CA ILE A 74 -0.80 -10.78 -8.71
C ILE A 74 0.24 -11.65 -8.02
N SER A 75 1.23 -12.14 -8.76
CA SER A 75 2.33 -12.91 -8.19
C SER A 75 3.29 -12.03 -7.38
N TYR A 76 4.13 -12.69 -6.56
CA TYR A 76 5.16 -12.00 -5.79
C TYR A 76 6.13 -11.18 -6.66
N SER A 77 6.49 -11.67 -7.85
CA SER A 77 7.33 -10.94 -8.80
C SER A 77 6.59 -9.78 -9.46
N GLU A 78 5.35 -9.99 -9.91
CA GLU A 78 4.54 -8.95 -10.55
C GLU A 78 4.26 -7.78 -9.61
N TYR A 79 4.13 -8.06 -8.30
CA TYR A 79 3.96 -7.05 -7.26
C TYR A 79 5.11 -6.04 -7.22
N LYS A 80 6.35 -6.51 -7.39
CA LYS A 80 7.53 -5.63 -7.37
C LYS A 80 7.63 -4.76 -8.62
N ASP A 81 7.20 -5.25 -9.78
CA ASP A 81 7.49 -4.55 -11.04
C ASP A 81 6.40 -3.54 -11.42
N GLU A 82 5.17 -4.02 -11.68
CA GLU A 82 4.10 -3.21 -12.29
C GLU A 82 2.80 -3.19 -11.48
N TYR A 83 2.74 -3.93 -10.37
CA TYR A 83 1.54 -4.05 -9.54
C TYR A 83 1.86 -3.79 -8.06
N THR A 84 2.66 -2.77 -7.77
CA THR A 84 2.92 -2.39 -6.37
C THR A 84 1.72 -1.66 -5.79
N LEU A 85 0.94 -2.36 -4.97
CA LEU A 85 -0.18 -1.76 -4.24
C LEU A 85 -0.11 -2.02 -2.73
N TYR A 86 -0.73 -1.12 -1.97
CA TYR A 86 -0.78 -1.19 -0.51
C TYR A 86 -2.24 -1.14 -0.07
N ALA A 87 -2.74 -2.25 0.47
CA ALA A 87 -3.99 -2.25 1.21
C ALA A 87 -3.71 -1.88 2.67
N ILE A 88 -4.59 -1.12 3.29
CA ILE A 88 -4.54 -0.84 4.72
C ILE A 88 -5.98 -0.96 5.19
N ASP A 89 -6.26 -1.96 6.02
CA ASP A 89 -7.56 -2.06 6.64
C ASP A 89 -7.65 -1.01 7.76
N LEU A 90 -8.66 -0.16 7.63
CA LEU A 90 -8.96 0.90 8.59
C LEU A 90 -10.25 0.60 9.36
N ALA A 91 -10.83 -0.59 9.14
CA ALA A 91 -12.02 -1.00 9.85
C ALA A 91 -11.73 -1.05 11.37
N PRO A 92 -12.64 -0.54 12.19
CA PRO A 92 -12.46 -0.46 13.64
C PRO A 92 -12.36 -1.82 14.35
N ASN A 93 -12.46 -2.96 13.64
CA ASN A 93 -12.65 -4.28 14.26
C ASN A 93 -11.54 -5.32 14.02
N LEU A 94 -10.43 -5.03 13.34
CA LEU A 94 -9.44 -6.08 13.04
C LEU A 94 -7.97 -5.66 13.28
N SER A 95 -7.70 -4.98 14.38
CA SER A 95 -6.33 -4.92 14.92
C SER A 95 -5.99 -6.27 15.57
N ALA A 96 -5.43 -7.21 14.79
CA ALA A 96 -4.76 -8.40 15.34
C ALA A 96 -3.43 -8.08 16.04
N ASP A 97 -3.09 -6.80 16.21
CA ASP A 97 -1.96 -6.30 16.97
C ASP A 97 -2.48 -5.38 18.09
N GLY A 98 -3.09 -6.00 19.11
CA GLY A 98 -3.16 -5.50 20.50
C GLY A 98 -3.61 -4.07 20.83
N MET A 99 -4.16 -3.28 19.91
CA MET A 99 -4.61 -1.91 20.18
C MET A 99 -6.06 -1.74 19.76
N HIS A 100 -6.95 -2.17 20.66
CA HIS A 100 -8.39 -1.96 20.56
C HIS A 100 -8.70 -0.48 20.80
N ASP A 101 -8.63 0.32 19.74
CA ASP A 101 -9.34 1.60 19.65
C ASP A 101 -9.92 1.71 18.25
N SER A 102 -11.23 1.62 18.21
CA SER A 102 -12.05 1.75 17.01
C SER A 102 -11.80 3.10 16.34
N ILE A 103 -11.11 3.11 15.20
CA ILE A 103 -10.81 4.36 14.47
C ILE A 103 -12.04 4.74 13.63
N TYR A 104 -13.03 5.36 14.26
CA TYR A 104 -14.25 5.82 13.59
C TYR A 104 -14.07 7.12 12.79
N GLU A 105 -12.89 7.74 12.81
CA GLU A 105 -12.69 9.07 12.23
C GLU A 105 -11.41 9.19 11.38
N ILE A 106 -11.10 8.18 10.56
CA ILE A 106 -10.22 8.45 9.41
C ILE A 106 -11.04 9.21 8.38
N ARG A 107 -10.99 10.53 8.51
CA ARG A 107 -11.30 11.46 7.43
C ARG A 107 -10.36 11.10 6.27
N ILE A 108 -10.87 10.31 5.34
CA ILE A 108 -10.32 9.96 4.01
C ILE A 108 -9.86 11.20 3.21
N TRP A 109 -10.20 12.40 3.68
CA TRP A 109 -9.71 13.67 3.18
C TRP A 109 -8.43 14.07 3.90
N LEU A 110 -7.26 13.67 3.37
CA LEU A 110 -6.07 14.51 3.19
C LEU A 110 -4.82 13.60 2.99
N TRP A 111 -4.07 13.91 1.91
CA TRP A 111 -2.70 13.46 1.61
C TRP A 111 -2.45 12.21 0.74
N ILE A 112 -3.25 11.97 -0.31
CA ILE A 112 -2.67 11.52 -1.61
C ILE A 112 -2.26 12.76 -2.43
N PHE A 113 -1.60 13.70 -1.76
CA PHE A 113 -0.97 14.89 -2.33
C PHE A 113 0.47 14.96 -1.78
N ALA A 114 1.24 13.91 -2.00
CA ALA A 114 2.68 14.07 -2.18
C ALA A 114 2.96 13.80 -3.67
N LEU A 115 2.34 14.65 -4.50
CA LEU A 115 2.83 14.94 -5.83
C LEU A 115 4.28 15.39 -5.66
N VAL A 116 5.18 14.73 -6.37
CA VAL A 116 6.53 15.22 -6.66
C VAL A 116 6.44 16.72 -6.93
N ARG A 117 6.95 17.55 -6.03
CA ARG A 117 7.21 18.95 -6.28
C ARG A 117 8.58 19.34 -5.75
N HIS A 118 9.41 19.63 -6.75
CA HIS A 118 10.78 20.15 -6.76
C HIS A 118 11.89 19.17 -6.40
#